data_AF-A0A269TJ84-F1
#
_entry.id   AF-A0A269TJ84-F1
#
_cell.length_a   1.000
_cell.length_b   1.000
_cell.length_c   1.000
_cell.angle_alpha   90.00
_cell.angle_beta   90.00
_cell.angle_gamma   90.00
#
_symmetry.space_group_name_H-M   'P 1'
#
loop_
_entity.id
_entity.type
_entity.pdbx_description
1 polymer ?
#
loop_
_entity_poly.entity_id
_entity_poly.type
_entity_poly.pdbx_seq_one_letter_code
_entity_poly.pdbx_strand_id
1 'polypeptide(L)'
;MQKKFLIIGNKNAISYKETFSLIKEKKIWLGRTNVKIFKTFDHEGEKFKQFGNVGWFTNLEHGLRHEKLKLLTMEENLIYDKRLVKAIREAEKRSREEKPRREAEKRSREEKPRREATNTISQVW
;
A
#
# COMPACT_ATOMS: atom_id res chain seq x y z
N MET A 1 40.48 -0.23 -15.98
CA MET A 1 39.41 -1.23 -16.11
C MET A 1 38.43 -1.09 -14.95
N GLN A 2 37.12 -1.09 -15.21
CA GLN A 2 36.11 -1.10 -14.17
C GLN A 2 35.78 -2.56 -13.83
N LYS A 3 35.99 -2.98 -12.57
CA LYS A 3 35.75 -4.37 -12.17
C LYS A 3 34.24 -4.65 -12.12
N LYS A 4 33.83 -5.74 -12.74
CA LYS A 4 32.48 -6.30 -12.60
C LYS A 4 32.44 -7.18 -11.36
N PHE A 5 31.38 -7.08 -10.57
CA PHE A 5 31.26 -7.82 -9.31
C PHE A 5 29.84 -8.32 -9.08
N LEU A 6 29.74 -9.36 -8.26
CA LEU A 6 28.52 -9.89 -7.71
C LEU A 6 28.80 -10.23 -6.25
N ILE A 7 28.15 -9.50 -5.33
CA ILE A 7 28.38 -9.65 -3.88
C ILE A 7 27.06 -9.89 -3.16
N ILE A 8 27.16 -10.49 -1.98
CA ILE A 8 26.02 -10.77 -1.11
C ILE A 8 26.00 -9.69 -0.03
N GLY A 9 24.84 -9.09 0.19
CA GLY A 9 24.65 -8.09 1.24
C GLY A 9 23.31 -8.27 1.93
N ASN A 10 23.18 -7.65 3.11
CA ASN A 10 21.89 -7.53 3.78
C ASN A 10 20.97 -6.61 2.95
N LYS A 11 19.72 -7.00 2.73
CA LYS A 11 18.72 -6.20 2.00
C LYS A 11 18.51 -4.83 2.64
N ASN A 12 18.63 -4.73 3.95
CA ASN A 12 18.50 -3.46 4.65
C ASN A 12 19.59 -2.45 4.27
N ALA A 13 20.70 -2.90 3.66
CA ALA A 13 21.76 -2.01 3.21
C ALA A 13 21.34 -1.10 2.03
N ILE A 14 20.22 -1.39 1.35
CA ILE A 14 19.70 -0.58 0.23
C ILE A 14 19.41 0.86 0.67
N SER A 15 18.92 1.05 1.89
CA SER A 15 18.54 2.36 2.42
C SER A 15 19.70 3.13 3.06
N TYR A 16 20.88 2.52 3.16
CA TYR A 16 22.04 3.17 3.75
C TYR A 16 22.55 4.26 2.81
N LYS A 17 23.04 5.37 3.37
CA LYS A 17 23.40 6.57 2.61
C LYS A 17 24.43 6.27 1.52
N GLU A 18 25.42 5.45 1.84
CA GLU A 18 26.54 5.08 0.96
C GLU A 18 26.04 4.19 -0.19
N THR A 19 25.33 3.12 0.13
CA THR A 19 24.78 2.18 -0.86
C THR A 19 23.74 2.85 -1.74
N PHE A 20 22.82 3.60 -1.15
CA PHE A 20 21.76 4.30 -1.86
C PHE A 20 22.33 5.32 -2.85
N SER A 21 23.37 6.07 -2.46
CA SER A 21 24.05 7.00 -3.36
C SER A 21 24.64 6.28 -4.57
N LEU A 22 25.24 5.11 -4.39
CA LEU A 22 25.76 4.29 -5.49
C LEU A 22 24.65 3.76 -6.41
N ILE A 23 23.51 3.36 -5.86
CA ILE A 23 22.34 2.92 -6.64
C ILE A 23 21.77 4.10 -7.45
N LYS A 24 21.62 5.27 -6.81
CA LYS A 24 21.14 6.51 -7.44
C LYS A 24 22.04 6.95 -8.59
N GLU A 25 23.35 6.85 -8.40
CA GLU A 25 24.36 7.13 -9.42
C GLU A 25 24.49 6.01 -10.47
N LYS A 26 23.62 4.99 -10.44
CA LYS A 26 23.60 3.86 -11.38
C LYS A 26 24.90 3.05 -11.41
N LYS A 27 25.69 3.08 -10.33
CA LYS A 27 26.96 2.35 -10.20
C LYS A 27 26.75 0.90 -9.75
N ILE A 28 25.70 0.65 -8.96
CA ILE A 28 25.35 -0.67 -8.43
C ILE A 28 23.82 -0.86 -8.47
N TRP A 29 23.35 -2.10 -8.45
CA TRP A 29 21.93 -2.45 -8.36
C TRP A 29 21.74 -3.81 -7.70
N LEU A 30 20.47 -4.10 -7.38
CA LEU A 30 20.06 -5.39 -6.87
C LEU A 30 20.06 -6.44 -7.98
N GLY A 31 20.50 -7.65 -7.63
CA GLY A 31 20.37 -8.79 -8.51
C GLY A 31 18.92 -9.22 -8.68
N ARG A 32 18.64 -9.96 -9.76
CA ARG A 32 17.30 -10.45 -10.11
C ARG A 32 16.71 -11.38 -9.04
N THR A 33 17.55 -12.16 -8.37
CA THR A 33 17.15 -13.14 -7.37
C THR A 33 17.77 -12.82 -6.01
N ASN A 34 17.37 -13.55 -4.98
CA ASN A 34 18.01 -13.52 -3.66
C ASN A 34 18.79 -14.80 -3.45
N VAL A 35 19.88 -14.71 -2.69
CA VAL A 35 20.56 -15.91 -2.20
C VAL A 35 19.68 -16.53 -1.13
N LYS A 36 19.29 -17.79 -1.34
CA LYS A 36 18.36 -18.47 -0.43
C LYS A 36 19.03 -19.50 0.44
N ILE A 37 20.03 -20.21 -0.07
CA ILE A 37 20.61 -21.39 0.58
C ILE A 37 22.13 -21.31 0.49
N PHE A 38 22.79 -21.47 1.62
CA PHE A 38 24.25 -21.58 1.74
C PHE A 38 24.58 -22.97 2.23
N LYS A 39 25.53 -23.61 1.55
CA LYS A 39 26.09 -24.88 1.97
C LYS A 39 27.23 -24.62 2.94
N THR A 40 27.15 -25.20 4.13
CA THR A 40 28.19 -25.14 5.16
C THR A 40 28.68 -26.55 5.46
N PHE A 41 29.98 -26.71 5.70
CA PHE A 41 30.59 -27.99 6.06
C PHE A 41 30.93 -27.97 7.55
N ASP A 42 30.30 -28.83 8.32
CA ASP A 42 30.62 -29.05 9.74
C ASP A 42 31.34 -30.42 9.88
N HIS A 43 31.86 -30.72 11.07
CA HIS A 43 32.45 -32.03 11.39
C HIS A 43 31.49 -33.22 11.19
N GLU A 44 30.18 -32.97 11.17
CA GLU A 44 29.09 -33.95 11.00
C GLU A 44 28.61 -34.09 9.54
N GLY A 45 29.20 -33.34 8.60
CA GLY A 45 28.85 -33.38 7.18
C GLY A 45 28.21 -32.08 6.68
N GLU A 46 27.47 -32.20 5.57
CA GLU A 46 26.93 -31.06 4.83
C GLU A 46 25.63 -30.54 5.46
N LYS A 47 25.59 -29.24 5.78
CA LYS A 47 24.37 -28.55 6.25
C LYS A 47 24.00 -27.41 5.32
N PHE A 48 22.71 -27.11 5.27
CA PHE A 48 22.15 -26.02 4.47
C PHE A 48 21.54 -24.97 5.38
N LYS A 49 21.96 -23.71 5.24
CA LYS A 49 21.39 -22.57 5.98
C LYS A 49 20.66 -21.63 5.02
N GLN A 50 19.49 -21.17 5.42
CA GLN A 50 18.67 -20.25 4.64
C GLN A 50 18.63 -18.86 5.27
N PHE A 51 18.73 -17.83 4.44
CA PHE A 51 18.71 -16.44 4.89
C PHE A 51 17.71 -15.64 4.05
N GLY A 52 16.64 -15.16 4.69
CA GLY A 52 15.60 -14.35 4.01
C GLY A 52 15.99 -12.89 3.79
N ASN A 53 16.93 -12.40 4.60
CA ASN A 53 17.34 -10.99 4.68
C ASN A 53 18.57 -10.65 3.80
N VAL A 54 19.11 -11.60 3.04
CA VAL A 54 20.24 -11.36 2.14
C VAL A 54 19.81 -11.28 0.68
N GLY A 55 20.54 -10.51 -0.11
CA GLY A 55 20.29 -10.29 -1.53
C GLY A 55 21.59 -10.04 -2.30
N TRP A 56 21.50 -10.16 -3.63
CA TRP A 56 22.62 -9.86 -4.52
C TRP A 56 22.74 -8.35 -4.74
N PHE A 57 23.97 -7.84 -4.69
CA PHE A 57 24.35 -6.52 -5.16
C PHE A 57 25.38 -6.67 -6.27
N THR A 58 25.20 -5.96 -7.38
CA THR A 58 26.02 -6.16 -8.57
C THR A 58 26.05 -4.91 -9.44
N ASN A 59 27.05 -4.83 -10.30
CA ASN A 59 27.10 -3.91 -11.44
C ASN A 59 27.04 -4.67 -12.78
N LEU A 60 26.57 -5.94 -12.76
CA LEU A 60 26.34 -6.76 -13.94
C LEU A 60 24.98 -6.44 -14.55
N GLU A 61 24.96 -6.04 -15.81
CA GLU A 61 23.73 -5.66 -16.48
C GLU A 61 22.79 -6.86 -16.62
N HIS A 62 21.52 -6.63 -16.33
CA HIS A 62 20.46 -7.63 -16.52
C HIS A 62 19.23 -6.96 -17.13
N GLY A 63 18.50 -7.71 -17.96
CA GLY A 63 17.43 -7.15 -18.80
C GLY A 63 16.27 -6.50 -18.02
N LEU A 64 15.93 -7.07 -16.86
CA LEU A 64 14.81 -6.60 -16.04
C LEU A 64 15.02 -5.18 -15.48
N ARG A 65 16.27 -4.76 -15.29
CA ARG A 65 16.61 -3.39 -14.83
C ARG A 65 16.13 -2.31 -15.81
N HIS A 66 16.15 -2.63 -17.09
CA HIS A 66 15.79 -1.70 -18.16
C HIS A 66 14.33 -1.82 -18.55
N GLU A 67 13.61 -2.78 -17.98
CA GLU A 67 12.18 -2.93 -18.19
C GLU A 67 11.46 -1.75 -17.53
N LYS A 68 10.60 -1.08 -18.31
CA LYS A 68 9.77 0.00 -17.78
C LYS A 68 8.81 -0.57 -16.76
N LEU A 69 8.81 0.00 -15.56
CA LEU A 69 7.82 -0.35 -14.53
C LEU A 69 6.43 -0.03 -15.06
N LYS A 70 5.59 -1.06 -15.21
CA LYS A 70 4.17 -0.87 -15.52
C LYS A 70 3.51 -0.23 -14.31
N LEU A 71 3.14 1.04 -14.46
CA LEU A 71 2.30 1.74 -13.50
C LEU A 71 0.85 1.38 -13.78
N LEU A 72 0.11 1.09 -12.73
CA LEU A 72 -1.32 0.78 -12.81
C LEU A 72 -2.14 2.02 -12.44
N THR A 73 -3.34 2.12 -13.00
CA THR A 73 -4.30 3.16 -12.58
C THR A 73 -4.83 2.87 -11.18
N MET A 74 -5.53 3.85 -10.57
CA MET A 74 -6.11 3.66 -9.24
C MET A 74 -7.17 2.55 -9.24
N GLU A 75 -7.92 2.41 -10.34
CA GLU A 75 -8.92 1.37 -10.53
C GLU A 75 -8.28 -0.01 -10.61
N GLU A 76 -7.17 -0.13 -11.33
CA GLU A 76 -6.41 -1.39 -11.45
C GLU A 76 -5.70 -1.78 -10.15
N ASN A 77 -5.20 -0.80 -9.37
CA ASN A 77 -4.55 -1.04 -8.08
C ASN A 77 -5.49 -1.67 -7.05
N LEU A 78 -6.80 -1.41 -7.14
CA LEU A 78 -7.80 -2.01 -6.26
C LEU A 78 -7.82 -3.55 -6.38
N ILE A 79 -7.39 -4.13 -7.49
CA ILE A 79 -7.33 -5.58 -7.66
C ILE A 79 -6.36 -6.23 -6.65
N TYR A 80 -5.30 -5.51 -6.26
CA TYR A 80 -4.23 -6.04 -5.43
C TYR A 80 -4.43 -5.82 -3.92
N ASP A 81 -5.14 -4.77 -3.52
CA ASP A 81 -5.41 -4.48 -2.10
C ASP A 81 -6.84 -4.89 -1.68
N LYS A 82 -6.97 -6.13 -1.23
CA LYS A 82 -8.22 -6.70 -0.72
C LYS A 82 -8.80 -5.91 0.47
N ARG A 83 -7.96 -5.24 1.27
CA ARG A 83 -8.41 -4.47 2.44
C ARG A 83 -9.05 -3.16 1.99
N LEU A 84 -8.42 -2.48 1.03
CA LEU A 84 -8.94 -1.26 0.44
C LEU A 84 -10.27 -1.50 -0.28
N VAL A 85 -10.37 -2.59 -1.04
CA VAL A 85 -11.63 -3.02 -1.70
C VAL A 85 -12.74 -3.25 -0.68
N LYS A 86 -12.44 -3.93 0.42
CA LYS A 86 -13.41 -4.19 1.49
C LYS A 86 -13.88 -2.87 2.11
N ALA A 87 -12.97 -1.96 2.42
CA ALA A 87 -13.29 -0.66 3.01
C ALA A 87 -14.18 0.20 2.08
N ILE A 88 -13.90 0.21 0.77
CA ILE A 88 -14.70 0.95 -0.22
C ILE A 88 -16.13 0.38 -0.28
N ARG A 89 -16.27 -0.94 -0.37
CA ARG A 89 -17.60 -1.60 -0.38
C ARG A 89 -18.42 -1.30 0.88
N GLU A 90 -17.76 -1.29 2.04
CA GLU A 90 -18.40 -0.93 3.31
C GLU A 90 -18.80 0.55 3.35
N ALA A 91 -17.96 1.45 2.83
CA ALA A 91 -18.26 2.88 2.73
C ALA A 91 -19.42 3.17 1.75
N GLU A 92 -19.48 2.47 0.62
CA GLU A 92 -20.58 2.54 -0.34
C GLU A 92 -21.90 2.06 0.29
N LYS A 93 -21.87 0.94 1.03
CA LYS A 93 -23.04 0.42 1.73
C LYS A 93 -23.56 1.41 2.78
N ARG A 94 -22.66 1.98 3.61
CA ARG A 94 -23.01 3.03 4.58
C ARG A 94 -23.60 4.26 3.90
N SER A 95 -22.99 4.73 2.82
CA SER A 95 -23.49 5.88 2.07
C SER A 95 -24.88 5.64 1.47
N ARG A 96 -25.15 4.41 1.00
CA ARG A 96 -26.45 4.01 0.43
C ARG A 96 -27.55 3.91 1.50
N GLU A 97 -27.21 3.51 2.72
CA GLU A 97 -28.13 3.42 3.87
C GLU A 97 -28.37 4.78 4.54
N GLU A 98 -27.35 5.65 4.58
CA GLU A 98 -27.39 6.97 5.22
C GLU A 98 -28.21 7.99 4.40
N LYS A 99 -28.15 7.92 3.05
CA LYS A 99 -28.84 8.84 2.14
C LYS A 99 -30.37 8.91 2.36
N PRO A 100 -31.13 7.80 2.35
CA PRO A 100 -32.57 7.83 2.60
C PRO A 100 -32.90 8.23 4.04
N ARG A 101 -32.03 7.94 5.00
CA ARG A 101 -32.21 8.32 6.41
C ARG A 101 -32.14 9.84 6.60
N ARG A 102 -31.16 10.49 5.96
CA ARG A 102 -31.02 11.96 5.95
C ARG A 102 -32.14 12.66 5.18
N GLU A 103 -32.61 12.08 4.09
CA GLU A 103 -33.76 12.61 3.34
C GLU A 103 -35.07 12.49 4.12
N ALA A 104 -35.30 11.38 4.82
CA ALA A 104 -36.46 11.20 5.71
C ALA A 104 -36.43 12.17 6.91
N GLU A 105 -35.25 12.42 7.49
CA GLU A 105 -35.08 13.38 8.58
C GLU A 105 -35.30 14.83 8.12
N LYS A 106 -34.87 15.17 6.88
CA LYS A 106 -35.20 16.47 6.28
C LYS A 106 -36.71 16.63 6.03
N ARG A 107 -37.38 15.64 5.42
CA ARG A 107 -38.83 15.68 5.18
C ARG A 107 -39.61 15.85 6.48
N SER A 108 -39.31 15.07 7.51
CA SER A 108 -39.99 15.18 8.81
C SER A 108 -39.74 16.51 9.55
N ARG A 109 -38.62 17.20 9.28
CA ARG A 109 -38.36 18.56 9.78
C ARG A 109 -39.13 19.64 9.01
N GLU A 110 -39.25 19.49 7.70
CA GLU A 110 -40.00 20.41 6.84
C GLU A 110 -41.52 20.27 7.03
N GLU A 111 -41.99 19.10 7.42
CA GLU A 111 -43.41 18.76 7.61
C GLU A 111 -43.93 19.03 9.04
N LYS A 112 -43.06 19.51 9.95
CA LYS A 112 -43.52 20.00 11.27
C LYS A 112 -44.38 21.26 11.07
N PRO A 113 -45.64 21.28 11.54
CA PRO A 113 -46.51 22.43 11.33
C PRO A 113 -45.91 23.66 12.02
N ARG A 114 -45.87 24.82 11.35
CA ARG A 114 -45.78 26.11 12.04
C ARG A 114 -46.99 26.17 12.97
N ARG A 115 -46.76 26.01 14.27
CA ARG A 115 -47.82 26.21 15.27
C ARG A 115 -48.41 27.59 15.03
N GLU A 116 -49.63 27.63 14.51
CA GLU A 116 -50.41 28.85 14.40
C GLU A 116 -50.58 29.40 15.81
N ALA A 117 -50.01 30.58 16.05
CA ALA A 117 -50.30 31.36 17.22
C ALA A 117 -51.73 31.90 17.08
N THR A 118 -52.74 31.06 17.33
CA THR A 118 -54.11 31.52 17.46
C THR A 118 -54.26 32.22 18.81
N ASN A 119 -54.21 33.54 18.72
CA ASN A 119 -54.47 34.54 19.73
C ASN A 119 -55.75 34.21 20.53
N THR A 120 -55.63 33.86 21.82
CA THR A 120 -56.77 33.79 22.74
C THR A 120 -56.99 35.17 23.36
N ILE A 121 -57.64 36.08 22.62
CA ILE A 121 -58.31 37.25 23.19
C ILE A 121 -59.76 37.19 22.72
N SER A 122 -60.63 36.72 23.62
CA SER A 122 -62.03 37.12 23.77
C SER A 122 -62.72 36.05 24.59
N GLN A 123 -63.04 36.36 25.85
CA GLN A 123 -64.33 36.14 26.52
C GLN A 123 -64.27 36.87 27.86
N VAL A 124 -64.57 38.17 27.80
CA VAL A 124 -65.13 38.98 28.89
C VAL A 124 -66.36 39.64 28.29
N TRP A 125 -67.45 39.62 29.06
CA TRP A 125 -68.86 39.89 28.75
C TRP A 125 -69.67 38.67 28.29
#